data_AF-A0A2D4YGT7-F1
#
_entry.id   AF-A0A2D4YGT7-F1
#
_cell.length_a   1.000
_cell.length_b   1.000
_cell.length_c   1.000
_cell.angle_alpha   90.00
_cell.angle_beta   90.00
_cell.angle_gamma   90.00
#
_symmetry.space_group_name_H-M   'P 1'
#
loop_
_entity.id
_entity.type
_entity.pdbx_description
1 polymer ?
#
loop_
_entity_poly.entity_id
_entity_poly.type
_entity_poly.pdbx_seq_one_letter_code
_entity_poly.pdbx_strand_id
1 'polypeptide(L)'
;MSKKIITIMILTSILNFFGCKEKNEPKKEKSEMDLLIENSIDEFNNRTIYKTLTSEILDSISDDKLEQAIMDNIDTKFQDGEQYTLDKISKLTNGQQAVFSTWWLEAEVNNGGFNQFYFNSSGQFAEMAEIGFMTIGAKKFSELTKRANKIYSENKERLEEFDDGTMESFSESYKDNPLNDLDTEFYNLYDSEKIEQLRIKYIRDNKNEFTTE
;
A
#
# COMPACT_ATOMS: atom_id res chain seq x y z
N MET A 1 7.31 -25.27 8.03
CA MET A 1 6.92 -24.64 6.76
C MET A 1 5.75 -23.71 7.07
N SER A 2 6.08 -22.50 7.51
CA SER A 2 5.09 -21.50 7.93
C SER A 2 4.38 -21.00 6.68
N LYS A 3 3.07 -21.23 6.61
CA LYS A 3 2.23 -20.68 5.54
C LYS A 3 2.10 -19.18 5.78
N LYS A 4 2.84 -18.44 4.95
CA LYS A 4 2.70 -17.02 4.58
C LYS A 4 1.38 -16.39 5.08
N ILE A 5 1.47 -15.62 6.15
CA ILE A 5 0.61 -14.45 6.36
C ILE A 5 1.45 -13.27 5.88
N ILE A 6 1.75 -13.27 4.57
CA ILE A 6 2.08 -12.01 3.91
C ILE A 6 0.72 -11.37 3.74
N THR A 7 0.52 -10.22 4.35
CA THR A 7 -0.62 -9.34 4.19
C THR A 7 -0.74 -9.00 2.71
N ILE A 8 -1.35 -9.91 1.95
CA ILE A 8 -1.89 -9.56 0.67
C ILE A 8 -3.05 -8.63 1.04
N MET A 9 -2.90 -7.34 0.80
CA MET A 9 -4.05 -6.45 0.59
C MET A 9 -4.74 -6.86 -0.72
N ILE A 10 -5.10 -8.14 -0.85
CA ILE A 10 -6.24 -8.54 -1.66
C ILE A 10 -7.41 -7.83 -0.98
N LEU A 11 -8.28 -7.23 -1.79
CA LEU A 11 -9.68 -6.95 -1.47
C LEU A 11 -10.36 -8.18 -0.85
N THR A 12 -10.02 -8.52 0.38
CA THR A 12 -10.63 -9.60 1.17
C THR A 12 -11.65 -9.05 2.15
N SER A 13 -11.84 -7.73 2.18
CA SER A 13 -12.83 -7.03 2.99
C SER A 13 -14.30 -7.35 2.59
N ILE A 14 -14.55 -8.18 1.57
CA ILE A 14 -15.93 -8.55 1.16
C ILE A 14 -16.25 -10.05 1.28
N LEU A 15 -15.31 -10.96 1.56
CA LEU A 15 -15.61 -12.42 1.51
C LEU A 15 -15.77 -13.13 2.86
N ASN A 16 -15.69 -12.43 4.01
CA ASN A 16 -15.93 -13.03 5.33
C ASN A 16 -17.32 -12.71 5.93
N PHE A 17 -18.31 -12.35 5.11
CA PHE A 17 -19.71 -12.29 5.52
C PHE A 17 -20.48 -13.45 4.88
N PHE A 18 -20.37 -14.65 5.44
CA PHE A 18 -21.47 -15.60 5.65
C PHE A 18 -20.88 -16.85 6.28
N GLY A 19 -20.88 -16.88 7.62
CA GLY A 19 -20.84 -18.15 8.34
C GLY A 19 -22.06 -18.98 7.95
N CYS A 20 -21.87 -19.96 7.08
CA CYS A 20 -22.82 -21.03 6.84
C CYS A 20 -22.06 -22.37 6.83
N LYS A 21 -22.50 -23.24 7.73
CA LYS A 21 -22.01 -24.60 7.99
C LYS A 21 -21.70 -25.38 6.70
N GLU A 22 -20.61 -26.13 6.72
CA GLU A 22 -20.28 -27.17 5.74
C GLU A 22 -21.52 -28.02 5.43
N LYS A 23 -22.10 -27.78 4.26
CA LYS A 23 -22.94 -28.74 3.56
C LYS A 23 -22.24 -29.02 2.24
N ASN A 24 -22.18 -30.31 1.89
CA ASN A 24 -21.70 -30.78 0.59
C ASN A 24 -22.50 -30.10 -0.53
N GLU A 25 -22.00 -28.96 -1.00
CA GLU A 25 -22.49 -28.31 -2.21
C GLU A 25 -21.85 -28.98 -3.43
N PRO A 26 -22.60 -29.18 -4.53
CA PRO A 26 -22.02 -29.62 -5.79
C PRO A 26 -20.95 -28.63 -6.21
N LYS A 27 -19.84 -29.10 -6.82
CA LYS A 27 -18.77 -28.24 -7.35
C LYS A 27 -19.39 -27.14 -8.21
N LYS A 28 -19.52 -25.95 -7.64
CA LYS A 28 -20.03 -24.77 -8.32
C LYS A 28 -19.05 -24.45 -9.43
N GLU A 29 -19.55 -24.35 -10.65
CA GLU A 29 -18.74 -23.91 -11.79
C GLU A 29 -18.18 -22.53 -11.45
N LYS A 30 -16.86 -22.36 -11.57
CA LYS A 30 -16.19 -21.11 -11.18
C LYS A 30 -16.73 -19.98 -12.03
N SER A 31 -17.12 -18.88 -11.38
CA SER A 31 -17.52 -17.67 -12.09
C SER A 31 -16.31 -17.05 -12.79
N GLU A 32 -16.57 -16.16 -13.75
CA GLU A 32 -15.52 -15.36 -14.39
C GLU A 32 -14.70 -14.58 -13.35
N MET A 33 -15.35 -14.04 -12.32
CA MET A 33 -14.68 -13.36 -11.21
C MET A 33 -13.75 -14.31 -10.43
N ASP A 34 -14.19 -15.53 -10.14
CA ASP A 34 -13.36 -16.51 -9.43
C ASP A 34 -12.09 -16.85 -10.23
N LEU A 35 -12.23 -16.99 -11.55
CA LEU A 35 -11.10 -17.25 -12.45
C LEU A 35 -10.13 -16.05 -12.51
N LEU A 36 -10.64 -14.82 -12.55
CA LEU A 36 -9.81 -13.61 -12.53
C LEU A 36 -9.03 -13.48 -11.22
N ILE A 37 -9.67 -13.74 -10.08
CA ILE A 37 -9.02 -13.73 -8.77
C ILE A 37 -7.92 -14.81 -8.72
N GLU A 38 -8.23 -16.03 -9.14
CA GLU A 38 -7.27 -17.13 -9.15
C GLU A 38 -6.07 -16.83 -10.06
N ASN A 39 -6.32 -16.34 -11.27
CA ASN A 39 -5.25 -15.95 -12.19
C ASN A 39 -4.37 -14.84 -11.59
N SER A 40 -4.97 -13.83 -10.95
CA SER A 40 -4.20 -12.75 -10.30
C SER A 40 -3.34 -13.27 -9.14
N ILE A 41 -3.88 -14.18 -8.32
CA ILE A 41 -3.13 -14.82 -7.23
C ILE A 41 -1.99 -15.67 -7.80
N ASP A 42 -2.24 -16.43 -8.86
CA ASP A 42 -1.24 -17.27 -9.50
C ASP A 42 -0.13 -16.43 -10.15
N GLU A 43 -0.48 -15.35 -10.85
CA GLU A 43 0.49 -14.40 -11.39
C GLU A 43 1.34 -13.78 -10.29
N PHE A 44 0.73 -13.32 -9.20
CA PHE A 44 1.45 -12.78 -8.06
C PHE A 44 2.41 -13.81 -7.45
N ASN A 45 1.95 -15.04 -7.20
CA ASN A 45 2.78 -16.08 -6.59
C ASN A 45 3.94 -16.55 -7.47
N ASN A 46 3.78 -16.49 -8.80
CA ASN A 46 4.79 -16.92 -9.77
C ASN A 46 5.61 -15.77 -10.35
N ARG A 47 5.42 -14.54 -9.86
CA ARG A 47 6.17 -13.36 -10.33
C ARG A 47 7.67 -13.51 -10.04
N THR A 48 8.47 -12.87 -10.87
CA THR A 48 9.93 -12.84 -10.67
C THR A 48 10.28 -11.83 -9.58
N ILE A 49 11.00 -12.28 -8.56
CA ILE A 49 11.53 -11.40 -7.50
C ILE A 49 12.98 -11.04 -7.85
N TYR A 50 13.21 -9.78 -8.17
CA TYR A 50 14.53 -9.25 -8.52
C TYR A 50 15.27 -8.81 -7.25
N LYS A 51 16.27 -9.58 -6.81
CA LYS A 51 17.17 -9.17 -5.70
C LYS A 51 18.09 -8.02 -6.10
N THR A 52 18.43 -7.96 -7.38
CA THR A 52 19.23 -6.89 -7.97
C THR A 52 18.47 -6.34 -9.17
N LEU A 53 18.39 -5.01 -9.26
CA LEU A 53 17.82 -4.29 -10.40
C LEU A 53 18.95 -3.57 -11.15
N THR A 54 19.08 -3.86 -12.44
CA THR A 54 19.91 -3.09 -13.38
C THR A 54 19.02 -2.22 -14.25
N SER A 55 19.60 -1.25 -14.96
CA SER A 55 18.84 -0.42 -15.91
C SER A 55 18.17 -1.27 -17.00
N GLU A 56 18.84 -2.31 -17.49
CA GLU A 56 18.31 -3.23 -18.52
C GLU A 56 17.16 -4.08 -17.97
N ILE A 57 17.26 -4.54 -16.72
CA ILE A 57 16.17 -5.25 -16.06
C ILE A 57 14.95 -4.34 -15.98
N LEU A 58 15.14 -3.10 -15.48
CA LEU A 58 14.06 -2.13 -15.39
C LEU A 58 13.40 -1.90 -16.75
N ASP A 59 14.18 -1.67 -17.81
CA ASP A 59 13.67 -1.47 -19.17
C ASP A 59 12.89 -2.68 -19.73
N SER A 60 13.22 -3.89 -19.28
CA SER A 60 12.55 -5.13 -19.73
C SER A 60 11.22 -5.42 -19.03
N ILE A 61 11.03 -4.91 -17.81
CA ILE A 61 9.79 -5.13 -17.04
C ILE A 61 8.69 -4.28 -17.68
N SER A 62 7.50 -4.84 -17.88
CA SER A 62 6.34 -4.09 -18.40
C SER A 62 5.77 -3.14 -17.33
N ASP A 63 5.15 -2.04 -17.75
CA ASP A 63 4.67 -1.00 -16.82
C ASP A 63 3.70 -1.54 -15.75
N ASP A 64 2.81 -2.46 -16.12
CA ASP A 64 1.86 -3.15 -15.22
C ASP A 64 2.54 -3.99 -14.12
N LYS A 65 3.82 -4.31 -14.27
CA LYS A 65 4.60 -5.13 -13.32
C LYS A 65 5.71 -4.34 -12.64
N LEU A 66 6.01 -3.14 -13.13
CA LEU A 66 7.17 -2.37 -12.72
C LEU A 66 7.08 -1.97 -11.25
N GLU A 67 5.93 -1.44 -10.83
CA GLU A 67 5.70 -1.01 -9.46
C GLU A 67 5.86 -2.17 -8.46
N GLN A 68 5.20 -3.31 -8.73
CA GLN A 68 5.32 -4.49 -7.89
C GLN A 68 6.77 -5.01 -7.85
N ALA A 69 7.51 -4.98 -8.96
CA ALA A 69 8.91 -5.38 -8.98
C ALA A 69 9.81 -4.47 -8.13
N ILE A 70 9.53 -3.16 -8.08
CA ILE A 70 10.23 -2.24 -7.16
C ILE A 70 9.90 -2.58 -5.70
N MET A 71 8.62 -2.80 -5.37
CA MET A 71 8.20 -3.17 -4.01
C MET A 71 8.82 -4.50 -3.57
N ASP A 72 8.85 -5.50 -4.45
CA ASP A 72 9.51 -6.78 -4.20
C ASP A 72 11.01 -6.62 -3.98
N ASN A 73 11.68 -5.78 -4.78
CA ASN A 73 13.11 -5.51 -4.60
C ASN A 73 13.40 -4.86 -3.25
N ILE A 74 12.58 -3.90 -2.82
CA ILE A 74 12.67 -3.29 -1.49
C ILE A 74 12.48 -4.36 -0.40
N ASP A 75 11.48 -5.23 -0.54
CA ASP A 75 11.19 -6.31 0.40
C ASP A 75 12.38 -7.27 0.58
N THR A 76 13.17 -7.51 -0.48
CA THR A 76 14.39 -8.34 -0.36
C THR A 76 15.45 -7.82 0.61
N LYS A 77 15.35 -6.56 1.05
CA LYS A 77 16.22 -5.93 2.05
C LYS A 77 15.80 -6.24 3.50
N PHE A 78 14.67 -6.92 3.68
CA PHE A 78 14.08 -7.27 4.96
C PHE A 78 14.12 -8.79 5.17
N GLN A 79 14.12 -9.22 6.43
CA GLN A 79 13.95 -10.63 6.76
C GLN A 79 12.49 -11.05 6.55
N ASP A 80 12.25 -12.34 6.30
CA ASP A 80 10.91 -12.86 6.13
C ASP A 80 10.04 -12.59 7.38
N GLY A 81 8.94 -11.86 7.19
CA GLY A 81 8.05 -11.42 8.27
C GLY A 81 8.55 -10.24 9.11
N GLU A 82 9.68 -9.63 8.75
CA GLU A 82 10.15 -8.41 9.39
C GLU A 82 9.25 -7.22 9.03
N GLN A 83 8.89 -6.40 10.02
CA GLN A 83 8.15 -5.18 9.79
C GLN A 83 9.03 -4.11 9.13
N TYR A 84 8.44 -3.35 8.20
CA TYR A 84 9.07 -2.14 7.69
C TYR A 84 9.16 -1.09 8.81
N THR A 85 10.35 -0.53 9.00
CA THR A 85 10.60 0.53 9.98
C THR A 85 11.07 1.79 9.29
N LEU A 86 10.72 2.95 9.86
CA LEU A 86 11.15 4.26 9.37
C LEU A 86 12.68 4.36 9.25
N ASP A 87 13.43 3.82 10.22
CA ASP A 87 14.90 3.79 10.19
C ASP A 87 15.46 3.01 8.99
N LYS A 88 14.85 1.88 8.61
CA LYS A 88 15.31 1.09 7.46
C LYS A 88 14.89 1.72 6.14
N ILE A 89 13.64 2.17 6.03
CA ILE A 89 13.11 2.77 4.80
C ILE A 89 13.80 4.11 4.49
N SER A 90 14.12 4.93 5.50
CA SER A 90 14.84 6.20 5.32
C SER A 90 16.28 6.05 4.80
N LYS A 91 16.84 4.83 4.79
CA LYS A 91 18.16 4.53 4.20
C LYS A 91 18.10 4.17 2.72
N LEU A 92 16.89 4.02 2.16
CA LEU A 92 16.68 3.81 0.73
C LEU A 92 16.93 5.10 -0.06
N THR A 93 17.00 5.02 -1.39
CA THR A 93 17.08 6.21 -2.24
C THR A 93 15.80 7.05 -2.14
N ASN A 94 15.85 8.32 -2.53
CA ASN A 94 14.67 9.19 -2.48
C ASN A 94 13.53 8.64 -3.36
N GLY A 95 13.85 8.10 -4.53
CA GLY A 95 12.89 7.44 -5.43
C GLY A 95 12.27 6.19 -4.81
N GLN A 96 13.07 5.33 -4.16
CA GLN A 96 12.55 4.16 -3.44
C GLN A 96 11.64 4.57 -2.28
N GLN A 97 12.04 5.59 -1.50
CA GLN A 97 11.22 6.14 -0.43
C GLN A 97 9.90 6.70 -0.96
N ALA A 98 9.92 7.46 -2.06
CA ALA A 98 8.74 8.05 -2.67
C ALA A 98 7.76 6.98 -3.16
N VAL A 99 8.24 5.97 -3.91
CA VAL A 99 7.40 4.87 -4.39
C VAL A 99 6.82 4.07 -3.22
N PHE A 100 7.66 3.66 -2.26
CA PHE A 100 7.25 2.85 -1.13
C PHE A 100 6.18 3.54 -0.27
N SER A 101 6.44 4.78 0.15
CA SER A 101 5.56 5.50 1.08
C SER A 101 4.23 5.88 0.43
N THR A 102 4.23 6.30 -0.83
CA THR A 102 2.99 6.63 -1.55
C THR A 102 2.17 5.39 -1.90
N TRP A 103 2.82 4.25 -2.17
CA TRP A 103 2.15 2.97 -2.36
C TRP A 103 1.43 2.54 -1.07
N TRP A 104 2.11 2.59 0.07
CA TRP A 104 1.50 2.21 1.36
C TRP A 104 0.36 3.15 1.76
N LEU A 105 0.53 4.46 1.60
CA LEU A 105 -0.56 5.40 1.89
C LEU A 105 -1.77 5.14 0.99
N GLU A 106 -1.55 4.99 -0.33
CA GLU A 106 -2.64 4.69 -1.26
C GLU A 106 -3.36 3.38 -0.91
N ALA A 107 -2.62 2.32 -0.60
CA ALA A 107 -3.19 1.03 -0.30
C ALA A 107 -4.02 1.04 1.00
N GLU A 108 -3.53 1.70 2.05
CA GLU A 108 -4.24 1.82 3.33
C GLU A 108 -5.50 2.69 3.19
N VAL A 109 -5.39 3.84 2.52
CA VAL A 109 -6.53 4.77 2.34
C VAL A 109 -7.62 4.16 1.44
N ASN A 110 -7.26 3.39 0.41
CA ASN A 110 -8.23 2.67 -0.40
C ASN A 110 -8.89 1.49 0.34
N ASN A 111 -8.25 0.94 1.39
CA ASN A 111 -8.79 -0.17 2.15
C ASN A 111 -9.64 0.28 3.35
N GLY A 112 -9.22 1.32 4.07
CA GLY A 112 -9.89 1.80 5.28
C GLY A 112 -9.70 3.30 5.59
N GLY A 113 -9.37 4.11 4.58
CA GLY A 113 -9.23 5.55 4.74
C GLY A 113 -7.95 5.98 5.49
N PHE A 114 -7.82 7.28 5.70
CA PHE A 114 -6.69 7.85 6.45
C PHE A 114 -6.65 7.33 7.89
N ASN A 115 -7.81 7.03 8.50
CA ASN A 115 -7.82 6.41 9.82
C ASN A 115 -6.99 5.11 9.84
N GLN A 116 -7.24 4.19 8.89
CA GLN A 116 -6.47 2.95 8.81
C GLN A 116 -4.98 3.22 8.57
N PHE A 117 -4.64 4.18 7.70
CA PHE A 117 -3.24 4.53 7.44
C PHE A 117 -2.49 4.94 8.71
N TYR A 118 -3.06 5.84 9.53
CA TYR A 118 -2.41 6.30 10.76
C TYR A 118 -2.51 5.32 11.93
N PHE A 119 -3.60 4.53 12.00
CA PHE A 119 -3.75 3.50 13.03
C PHE A 119 -2.76 2.35 12.82
N ASN A 120 -2.53 1.95 11.56
CA ASN A 120 -1.57 0.91 11.23
C ASN A 120 -0.12 1.45 11.30
N SER A 121 0.83 0.52 11.33
CA SER A 121 2.27 0.86 11.34
C SER A 121 2.71 1.67 10.11
N SER A 122 1.91 1.68 9.04
CA SER A 122 2.10 2.51 7.84
C SER A 122 2.15 4.02 8.16
N GLY A 123 1.47 4.47 9.22
CA GLY A 123 1.44 5.87 9.66
C GLY A 123 2.82 6.46 9.98
N GLN A 124 3.81 5.62 10.30
CA GLN A 124 5.18 6.06 10.52
C GLN A 124 5.83 6.67 9.25
N PHE A 125 5.27 6.40 8.06
CA PHE A 125 5.76 6.92 6.78
C PHE A 125 4.99 8.16 6.29
N ALA A 126 4.15 8.76 7.13
CA ALA A 126 3.26 9.86 6.77
C ALA A 126 3.95 11.10 6.15
N GLU A 127 5.04 11.57 6.77
CA GLU A 127 5.85 12.68 6.21
C GLU A 127 6.56 12.25 4.92
N MET A 128 7.03 11.02 4.87
CA MET A 128 7.68 10.45 3.68
C MET A 128 6.70 10.35 2.51
N ALA A 129 5.45 10.00 2.76
CA ALA A 129 4.40 9.93 1.74
C ALA A 129 4.02 11.31 1.20
N GLU A 130 3.94 12.34 2.06
CA GLU A 130 3.73 13.73 1.64
C GLU A 130 4.82 14.18 0.64
N ILE A 131 6.09 13.97 1.00
CA ILE A 131 7.25 14.30 0.15
C ILE A 131 7.26 13.41 -1.09
N GLY A 132 6.91 12.14 -0.94
CA GLY A 132 6.88 11.14 -2.00
C GLY A 132 5.88 11.51 -3.09
N PHE A 133 4.66 11.93 -2.72
CA PHE A 133 3.66 12.40 -3.69
C PHE A 133 4.15 13.62 -4.46
N MET A 134 4.78 14.58 -3.79
CA MET A 134 5.39 15.73 -4.47
C MET A 134 6.49 15.28 -5.44
N THR A 135 7.33 14.33 -5.02
CA THR A 135 8.46 13.79 -5.79
C THR A 135 8.00 13.13 -7.08
N ILE A 136 6.94 12.32 -7.04
CA ILE A 136 6.36 11.67 -8.23
C ILE A 136 5.47 12.61 -9.07
N GLY A 137 5.28 13.86 -8.64
CA GLY A 137 4.48 14.87 -9.34
C GLY A 137 2.97 14.84 -9.03
N ALA A 138 2.53 14.07 -8.04
CA ALA A 138 1.15 14.00 -7.54
C ALA A 138 0.89 15.12 -6.52
N LYS A 139 0.86 16.37 -7.00
CA LYS A 139 0.85 17.56 -6.13
C LYS A 139 -0.41 17.66 -5.28
N LYS A 140 -1.57 17.29 -5.81
CA LYS A 140 -2.83 17.37 -5.04
C LYS A 140 -2.86 16.31 -3.95
N PHE A 141 -2.39 15.10 -4.24
CA PHE A 141 -2.22 14.08 -3.20
C PHE A 141 -1.24 14.53 -2.12
N SER A 142 -0.12 15.16 -2.47
CA SER A 142 0.82 15.71 -1.50
C SER A 142 0.17 16.75 -0.58
N GLU A 143 -0.56 17.73 -1.12
CA GLU A 143 -1.25 18.75 -0.31
C GLU A 143 -2.40 18.17 0.56
N LEU A 144 -3.07 17.11 0.10
CA LEU A 144 -4.04 16.38 0.90
C LEU A 144 -3.37 15.62 2.05
N THR A 145 -2.30 14.87 1.77
CA THR A 145 -1.51 14.16 2.78
C THR A 145 -0.94 15.12 3.81
N LYS A 146 -0.47 16.31 3.40
CA LYS A 146 -0.02 17.35 4.32
C LYS A 146 -1.12 17.80 5.29
N ARG A 147 -2.35 17.97 4.81
CA ARG A 147 -3.50 18.28 5.68
C ARG A 147 -3.82 17.12 6.61
N ALA A 148 -3.79 15.89 6.12
CA ALA A 148 -3.97 14.70 6.94
C ALA A 148 -2.90 14.62 8.05
N ASN A 149 -1.63 14.85 7.72
CA ASN A 149 -0.51 14.87 8.65
C ASN A 149 -0.72 15.91 9.76
N LYS A 150 -1.18 17.11 9.38
CA LYS A 150 -1.49 18.18 10.33
C LYS A 150 -2.66 17.78 11.25
N ILE A 151 -3.75 17.28 10.71
CA ILE A 151 -4.92 16.84 11.50
C ILE A 151 -4.53 15.73 12.46
N TYR A 152 -3.78 14.72 11.99
CA TYR A 152 -3.28 13.64 12.84
C TYR A 152 -2.43 14.21 13.98
N SER A 153 -1.44 15.05 13.67
CA SER A 153 -0.57 15.65 14.69
C SER A 153 -1.33 16.48 15.74
N GLU A 154 -2.38 17.20 15.34
CA GLU A 154 -3.22 18.02 16.24
C GLU A 154 -4.15 17.17 17.11
N ASN A 155 -4.42 15.92 16.72
CA ASN A 155 -5.33 14.99 17.39
C ASN A 155 -4.63 13.74 17.92
N LYS A 156 -3.29 13.69 17.89
CA LYS A 156 -2.49 12.49 18.07
C LYS A 156 -2.85 11.71 19.33
N GLU A 157 -2.83 12.38 20.49
CA GLU A 157 -3.14 11.74 21.78
C GLU A 157 -4.51 11.05 21.75
N ARG A 158 -5.55 11.73 21.25
CA ARG A 158 -6.91 11.19 21.14
C ARG A 158 -7.01 10.04 20.15
N LEU A 159 -6.27 10.08 19.05
CA LEU A 159 -6.31 9.01 18.03
C LEU A 159 -5.54 7.77 18.49
N GLU A 160 -4.41 7.95 19.18
CA GLU A 160 -3.59 6.86 19.72
C GLU A 160 -4.19 6.23 21.00
N GLU A 161 -5.21 6.84 21.62
CA GLU A 161 -5.98 6.21 22.71
C GLU A 161 -6.61 4.87 22.31
N PHE A 162 -6.85 4.66 21.01
CA PHE A 162 -7.43 3.43 20.46
C PHE A 162 -6.38 2.38 20.06
N ASP A 163 -5.07 2.69 20.16
CA ASP A 163 -3.99 1.78 19.77
C ASP A 163 -3.66 0.78 20.89
N ASP A 164 -4.63 -0.08 21.22
CA ASP A 164 -4.46 -1.18 22.17
C ASP A 164 -4.29 -2.56 21.49
N GLY A 165 -4.25 -2.57 20.15
CA GLY A 165 -4.13 -3.76 19.32
C GLY A 165 -5.41 -4.60 19.19
N THR A 166 -6.56 -4.14 19.68
CA THR A 166 -7.84 -4.84 19.57
C THR A 166 -8.63 -4.42 18.33
N MET A 167 -9.46 -5.33 17.82
CA MET A 167 -10.34 -5.06 16.68
C MET A 167 -11.47 -4.10 17.08
N GLU A 168 -11.91 -4.18 18.33
CA GLU A 168 -12.90 -3.30 18.92
C GLU A 168 -12.41 -1.85 18.91
N SER A 169 -11.22 -1.59 19.44
CA SER A 169 -10.66 -0.23 19.46
C SER A 169 -10.35 0.29 18.06
N PHE A 170 -9.88 -0.57 17.13
CA PHE A 170 -9.80 -0.20 15.71
C PHE A 170 -11.15 0.24 15.15
N SER A 171 -12.22 -0.51 15.40
CA SER A 171 -13.56 -0.16 14.91
C SER A 171 -14.09 1.13 15.56
N GLU A 172 -13.82 1.33 16.84
CA GLU A 172 -14.21 2.54 17.58
C GLU A 172 -13.40 3.78 17.12
N SER A 173 -12.16 3.62 16.67
CA SER A 173 -11.30 4.71 16.19
C SER A 173 -11.87 5.50 15.01
N TYR A 174 -12.85 4.93 14.28
CA TYR A 174 -13.55 5.62 13.20
C TYR A 174 -14.61 6.62 13.69
N LYS A 175 -15.09 6.49 14.93
CA LYS A 175 -16.14 7.37 15.46
C LYS A 175 -15.59 8.76 15.72
N ASP A 176 -16.29 9.78 15.21
CA ASP A 176 -15.91 11.20 15.33
C ASP A 176 -14.42 11.43 14.97
N ASN A 177 -13.95 10.76 13.92
CA ASN A 177 -12.57 10.88 13.45
C ASN A 177 -12.44 12.01 12.42
N PRO A 178 -11.65 13.06 12.68
CA PRO A 178 -11.51 14.23 11.81
C PRO A 178 -10.78 13.91 10.49
N LEU A 179 -10.18 12.72 10.37
CA LEU A 179 -9.54 12.27 9.14
C LEU A 179 -10.56 11.75 8.11
N ASN A 180 -11.74 11.28 8.54
CA ASN A 180 -12.72 10.62 7.66
C ASN A 180 -13.19 11.56 6.53
N ASP A 181 -13.25 12.86 6.78
CA ASP A 181 -13.66 13.85 5.78
C ASP A 181 -12.67 13.94 4.60
N LEU A 182 -11.41 13.53 4.80
CA LEU A 182 -10.37 13.55 3.77
C LEU A 182 -10.45 12.36 2.81
N ASP A 183 -11.09 11.25 3.19
CA ASP A 183 -11.14 10.04 2.39
C ASP A 183 -11.87 10.27 1.06
N THR A 184 -13.02 10.94 1.13
CA THR A 184 -13.79 11.30 -0.08
C THR A 184 -12.98 12.21 -0.98
N GLU A 185 -12.22 13.16 -0.41
CA GLU A 185 -11.34 14.01 -1.20
C GLU A 185 -10.24 13.20 -1.89
N PHE A 186 -9.62 12.25 -1.17
CA PHE A 186 -8.61 11.34 -1.72
C PHE A 186 -9.12 10.59 -2.94
N TYR A 187 -10.31 10.00 -2.86
CA TYR A 187 -10.90 9.26 -3.98
C TYR A 187 -11.21 10.15 -5.19
N ASN A 188 -11.68 11.37 -4.95
CA ASN A 188 -11.97 12.32 -6.02
C ASN A 188 -10.70 12.81 -6.76
N LEU A 189 -9.52 12.77 -6.12
CA LEU A 189 -8.28 13.19 -6.77
C LEU A 189 -7.89 12.28 -7.94
N TYR A 190 -8.33 11.02 -7.96
CA TYR A 190 -8.12 10.10 -9.08
C TYR A 190 -8.68 10.60 -10.41
N ASP A 191 -9.64 11.54 -10.41
CA ASP A 191 -10.14 12.16 -11.64
C ASP A 191 -9.09 13.05 -12.33
N SER A 192 -8.03 13.43 -11.60
CA SER A 192 -7.01 14.36 -12.11
C SER A 192 -5.56 13.88 -11.98
N GLU A 193 -5.25 13.03 -11.02
CA GLU A 193 -3.91 12.48 -10.80
C GLU A 193 -3.99 10.95 -10.75
N LYS A 194 -3.26 10.27 -11.63
CA LYS A 194 -3.21 8.79 -11.69
C LYS A 194 -1.93 8.32 -10.99
N ILE A 195 -2.03 8.02 -9.69
CA ILE A 195 -0.87 7.79 -8.82
C ILE A 195 0.08 6.71 -9.37
N GLU A 196 -0.45 5.55 -9.73
CA GLU A 196 0.32 4.43 -10.31
C GLU A 196 1.09 4.88 -11.57
N GLN A 197 0.43 5.56 -12.51
CA GLN A 197 1.07 6.06 -13.72
C GLN A 197 2.18 7.09 -13.42
N LEU A 198 1.98 7.92 -12.39
CA LEU A 198 2.98 8.88 -11.94
C LEU A 198 4.19 8.18 -11.31
N ARG A 199 3.98 7.13 -10.50
CA ARG A 199 5.07 6.30 -9.95
C ARG A 199 5.84 5.59 -11.06
N ILE A 200 5.14 4.93 -12.00
CA ILE A 200 5.76 4.28 -13.16
C ILE A 200 6.61 5.27 -13.95
N LYS A 201 6.03 6.43 -14.30
CA LYS A 201 6.76 7.49 -15.00
C LYS A 201 8.01 7.92 -14.23
N TYR A 202 7.89 8.14 -12.92
CA TYR A 202 9.03 8.53 -12.08
C TYR A 202 10.13 7.46 -12.08
N ILE A 203 9.77 6.17 -11.96
CA ILE A 203 10.72 5.06 -12.01
C ILE A 203 11.46 5.03 -13.35
N ARG A 204 10.74 5.18 -14.46
CA ARG A 204 11.31 5.20 -15.82
C ARG A 204 12.27 6.36 -16.03
N ASP A 205 11.91 7.54 -15.54
CA ASP A 205 12.71 8.76 -15.73
C ASP A 205 13.94 8.82 -14.79
N ASN A 206 13.92 8.08 -13.66
CA ASN A 206 14.95 8.16 -12.61
C ASN A 206 15.53 6.77 -12.24
N LYS A 207 15.77 5.90 -13.23
CA LYS A 207 16.22 4.51 -13.02
C LYS A 207 17.42 4.36 -12.08
N ASN A 208 18.34 5.32 -12.06
CA ASN A 208 19.52 5.34 -11.17
C ASN A 208 19.17 5.34 -9.68
N GLU A 209 17.95 5.75 -9.30
CA GLU A 209 17.46 5.65 -7.92
C GLU A 209 16.92 4.26 -7.58
N PHE A 210 16.72 3.38 -8.57
CA PHE A 210 16.13 2.05 -8.40
C PHE A 210 17.12 0.93 -8.74
N THR A 211 18.23 1.23 -9.41
CA THR A 211 19.32 0.28 -9.62
C THR A 211 20.03 -0.06 -8.32
N THR A 212 20.41 -1.33 -8.14
CA THR A 212 21.04 -1.84 -6.91
C THR A 212 22.33 -2.61 -7.18
N GLU A 213 23.05 -2.21 -8.22
CA GLU A 213 24.37 -2.76 -8.59
C GLU A 213 25.46 -2.38 -7.58
#